data_AF-A0A937QP07-F1
#
_entry.id   AF-A0A937QP07-F1
#
_cell.length_a   1.000
_cell.length_b   1.000
_cell.length_c   1.000
_cell.angle_alpha   90.00
_cell.angle_beta   90.00
_cell.angle_gamma   90.00
#
_symmetry.space_group_name_H-M   'P 1'
#
loop_
_entity.id
_entity.type
_entity.pdbx_description
1 polymer ?
#
loop_
_entity_poly.entity_id
_entity_poly.type
_entity_poly.pdbx_seq_one_letter_code
_entity_poly.pdbx_strand_id
1 'polypeptide(L)'
;MNHGQVEFLGKCRQLADRAEGKVWQVCVDDAQYEVLRSEYAITSMIDTDQGLQLRLLSETRKDPGWQSVVPTLEDAYLWLVNSSSAHEQAA
;
A
#
# COMPACT_ATOMS: atom_id res chain seq x y z
N MET A 1 34.37 -5.85 7.36
CA MET A 1 33.50 -5.83 6.17
C MET A 1 32.14 -6.42 6.56
N ASN A 2 31.02 -5.91 6.01
CA ASN A 2 29.59 -6.17 6.34
C ASN A 2 28.84 -5.13 7.20
N HIS A 3 29.10 -3.83 7.02
CA HIS A 3 28.33 -2.73 7.65
C HIS A 3 27.51 -1.94 6.60
N GLY A 4 26.81 -2.65 5.72
CA GLY A 4 25.97 -2.02 4.69
C GLY A 4 24.69 -2.80 4.38
N GLN A 5 24.78 -4.13 4.34
CA GLN A 5 23.61 -4.97 4.06
C GLN A 5 22.63 -5.08 5.24
N VAL A 6 23.11 -5.08 6.49
CA VAL A 6 22.26 -5.28 7.68
C VAL A 6 21.41 -4.04 7.98
N GLU A 7 21.97 -2.84 7.82
CA GLU A 7 21.22 -1.59 8.04
C GLU A 7 20.15 -1.35 6.98
N PHE A 8 20.42 -1.70 5.72
CA PHE A 8 19.46 -1.55 4.63
C PHE A 8 18.28 -2.52 4.77
N LEU A 9 18.55 -3.80 5.07
CA LEU A 9 17.48 -4.76 5.39
C LEU A 9 16.64 -4.32 6.60
N GLY A 10 17.29 -3.79 7.65
CA GLY A 10 16.60 -3.27 8.83
C GLY A 10 15.67 -2.11 8.52
N LYS A 11 16.07 -1.18 7.65
CA LYS A 11 15.24 -0.04 7.21
C LYS A 11 14.09 -0.46 6.30
N CYS A 12 14.35 -1.34 5.32
CA CYS A 12 13.29 -1.87 4.45
C CYS A 12 12.24 -2.66 5.24
N ARG A 13 12.67 -3.47 6.21
CA ARG A 13 11.76 -4.22 7.07
C ARG A 13 10.93 -3.30 7.97
N GLN A 14 11.54 -2.27 8.55
CA GLN A 14 10.82 -1.25 9.32
C GLN A 14 9.81 -0.45 8.47
N LEU A 15 10.10 -0.20 7.20
CA LEU A 15 9.16 0.43 6.28
C LEU A 15 7.97 -0.52 6.00
N ALA A 16 8.24 -1.78 5.69
CA ALA A 16 7.22 -2.79 5.44
C ALA A 16 6.30 -2.99 6.66
N ASP A 17 6.86 -3.08 7.87
CA ASP A 17 6.11 -3.19 9.14
C ASP A 17 5.08 -2.05 9.31
N ARG A 18 5.43 -0.83 8.88
CA ARG A 18 4.53 0.33 9.00
C ARG A 18 3.32 0.27 8.07
N ALA A 19 3.42 -0.45 6.95
CA ALA A 19 2.33 -0.68 6.00
C ALA A 19 1.62 -2.01 6.22
N GLU A 20 2.08 -2.84 7.16
CA GLU A 20 1.43 -4.10 7.50
C GLU A 20 0.00 -3.84 8.00
N GLY A 21 -0.95 -4.66 7.53
CA GLY A 21 -2.38 -4.50 7.84
C GLY A 21 -3.04 -3.31 7.13
N LYS A 22 -2.32 -2.58 6.28
CA LYS A 22 -2.83 -1.39 5.56
C LYS A 22 -2.86 -1.55 4.05
N VAL A 23 -2.41 -2.69 3.53
CA VAL A 23 -2.45 -3.00 2.10
C VAL A 23 -3.54 -4.02 1.85
N TRP A 24 -4.42 -3.68 0.91
CA TRP A 24 -5.58 -4.47 0.55
C TRP A 24 -5.53 -4.79 -0.93
N GLN A 25 -5.83 -6.03 -1.26
CA GLN A 25 -6.06 -6.47 -2.62
C GLN A 25 -7.55 -6.63 -2.87
N VAL A 26 -8.00 -6.13 -4.02
CA VAL A 26 -9.40 -6.15 -4.45
C VAL A 26 -9.49 -6.46 -5.94
N CYS A 27 -10.55 -7.13 -6.37
CA CYS A 27 -10.90 -7.27 -7.77
C CYS A 27 -12.15 -6.46 -8.05
N VAL A 28 -12.08 -5.56 -9.03
CA VAL A 28 -13.13 -4.58 -9.32
C VAL A 28 -13.32 -4.37 -10.81
N ASP A 29 -14.47 -3.82 -11.20
CA ASP A 29 -14.70 -3.31 -12.56
C ASP A 29 -14.22 -1.86 -12.72
N ASP A 30 -14.32 -1.33 -13.94
CA ASP A 30 -13.84 0.01 -14.29
C ASP A 30 -14.53 1.14 -13.49
N ALA A 31 -15.84 1.03 -13.25
CA ALA A 31 -16.59 2.03 -12.51
C ALA A 31 -16.20 2.03 -11.02
N GLN A 32 -16.02 0.84 -10.44
CA GLN A 32 -15.50 0.69 -9.08
C GLN A 32 -14.05 1.17 -8.94
N TYR A 33 -13.22 0.96 -9.97
CA TYR A 33 -11.86 1.48 -9.99
C TYR A 33 -11.84 3.01 -9.92
N GLU A 34 -12.69 3.72 -10.68
CA GLU A 34 -12.74 5.18 -10.61
C GLU A 34 -13.06 5.70 -9.21
N VAL A 35 -14.00 5.04 -8.51
CA VAL A 35 -14.34 5.37 -7.12
C VAL A 35 -13.15 5.13 -6.19
N LEU A 36 -12.56 3.92 -6.24
CA LEU A 36 -11.46 3.57 -5.35
C LEU A 36 -10.20 4.40 -5.60
N ARG A 37 -9.91 4.76 -6.84
CA ARG A 37 -8.79 5.63 -7.20
C ARG A 37 -8.95 7.04 -6.63
N SER A 38 -10.19 7.53 -6.50
CA SER A 38 -10.44 8.83 -5.91
C SER A 38 -10.33 8.84 -4.38
N GLU A 39 -10.54 7.69 -3.73
CA GLU A 39 -10.56 7.57 -2.27
C GLU A 39 -9.26 7.02 -1.68
N TYR A 40 -8.55 6.16 -2.40
CA TYR A 40 -7.39 5.41 -1.91
C TYR A 40 -6.17 5.55 -2.81
N ALA A 41 -4.99 5.46 -2.20
CA ALA A 41 -3.75 5.35 -2.95
C ALA A 41 -3.62 3.95 -3.54
N ILE A 42 -3.78 3.85 -4.86
CA ILE A 42 -3.57 2.62 -5.63
C ILE A 42 -2.07 2.44 -5.86
N THR A 43 -1.51 1.33 -5.40
CA THR A 43 -0.09 1.01 -5.54
C THR A 43 0.17 0.07 -6.71
N SER A 44 -0.81 -0.76 -7.06
CA SER A 44 -0.69 -1.68 -8.19
C SER A 44 -2.04 -1.93 -8.84
N MET A 45 -2.02 -2.18 -10.14
CA MET A 45 -3.18 -2.53 -10.96
C MET A 45 -2.76 -3.61 -11.95
N ILE A 46 -3.53 -4.69 -12.01
CA ILE A 46 -3.34 -5.78 -12.96
C ILE A 46 -4.68 -6.08 -13.61
N ASP A 47 -4.72 -6.05 -14.94
CA ASP A 47 -5.87 -6.51 -15.69
C ASP A 47 -5.91 -8.04 -15.68
N THR A 48 -7.04 -8.62 -15.28
CA THR A 48 -7.25 -10.07 -15.19
C THR A 48 -8.55 -10.44 -15.88
N ASP A 49 -8.73 -11.72 -16.18
CA ASP A 49 -9.99 -12.25 -16.74
C ASP A 49 -11.21 -12.03 -15.81
N GLN A 50 -10.96 -11.75 -14.53
CA GLN A 50 -11.98 -11.47 -13.51
C GLN A 50 -12.20 -9.97 -13.27
N GLY A 51 -11.55 -9.10 -14.04
CA GLY A 51 -11.55 -7.63 -13.87
C GLY A 51 -10.21 -7.07 -13.40
N LEU A 52 -10.21 -5.85 -12.89
CA LEU A 52 -9.02 -5.16 -12.42
C LEU A 52 -8.67 -5.60 -11.00
N GLN A 53 -7.55 -6.30 -10.85
CA GLN A 53 -6.98 -6.58 -9.53
C GLN A 53 -6.14 -5.39 -9.08
N LEU A 54 -6.60 -4.71 -8.04
CA LEU A 54 -5.93 -3.55 -7.47
C LEU A 54 -5.26 -3.90 -6.14
N ARG A 55 -4.14 -3.23 -5.86
CA ARG A 55 -3.59 -3.10 -4.51
C ARG A 55 -3.73 -1.64 -4.09
N LEU A 56 -4.27 -1.43 -2.90
CA LEU A 56 -4.56 -0.10 -2.37
C LEU A 56 -4.16 0.02 -0.90
N LEU A 57 -3.90 1.24 -0.48
CA LEU A 57 -3.57 1.58 0.90
C LEU A 57 -4.79 2.10 1.65
N SER A 58 -5.09 1.52 2.82
CA SER A 58 -6.14 1.99 3.72
C SER A 58 -5.87 1.52 5.15
N GLU A 59 -6.11 2.38 6.14
CA GLU A 59 -5.99 2.04 7.58
C GLU A 59 -7.00 0.97 8.02
N THR A 60 -8.15 0.91 7.34
CA THR A 60 -9.23 -0.02 7.70
C THR A 60 -9.78 -0.72 6.49
N ARG A 61 -10.26 -1.95 6.71
CA ARG A 61 -11.00 -2.70 5.71
C ARG A 61 -12.41 -2.14 5.59
N LYS A 62 -12.76 -1.57 4.43
CA LYS A 62 -14.11 -1.05 4.15
C LYS A 62 -15.08 -2.15 3.74
N ASP A 63 -14.62 -3.07 2.91
CA ASP A 63 -15.44 -4.14 2.36
C ASP A 63 -14.95 -5.52 2.78
N PRO A 64 -15.85 -6.46 3.11
CA PRO A 64 -15.46 -7.81 3.50
C PRO A 64 -14.74 -8.58 2.38
N GLY A 65 -14.93 -8.19 1.12
CA GLY A 65 -14.24 -8.75 -0.04
C GLY A 65 -12.78 -8.34 -0.18
N TRP A 66 -12.31 -7.35 0.60
CA TRP A 66 -10.92 -6.91 0.55
C TRP A 66 -10.01 -7.90 1.27
N GLN A 67 -8.97 -8.34 0.57
CA GLN A 67 -8.00 -9.29 1.09
C GLN A 67 -6.78 -8.55 1.64
N SER A 68 -6.42 -8.84 2.89
CA SER A 68 -5.16 -8.32 3.45
C SER A 68 -3.99 -9.02 2.77
N VAL A 69 -3.02 -8.25 2.33
CA VAL A 69 -1.82 -8.77 1.66
C VAL A 69 -0.57 -8.22 2.33
N VAL A 70 0.52 -8.98 2.24
CA VAL A 70 1.83 -8.53 2.74
C VAL A 70 2.28 -7.32 1.89
N PRO A 71 2.63 -6.19 2.53
CA PRO A 71 3.15 -5.02 1.83
C PRO A 71 4.48 -5.33 1.15
N THR A 72 4.63 -4.81 -0.07
CA THR A 72 5.91 -4.72 -0.76
C THR A 72 6.67 -3.48 -0.30
N LEU A 73 7.92 -3.34 -0.75
CA LEU A 73 8.71 -2.14 -0.49
C LEU A 73 8.06 -0.88 -1.11
N GLU A 74 7.41 -1.02 -2.26
CA GLU A 74 6.67 0.06 -2.91
C GLU A 74 5.47 0.49 -2.06
N ASP A 75 4.66 -0.47 -1.61
CA ASP A 75 3.50 -0.21 -0.73
C ASP A 75 3.95 0.53 0.53
N ALA A 76 5.04 0.08 1.14
CA ALA A 76 5.63 0.66 2.33
C ALA A 76 6.13 2.09 2.13
N TYR A 77 6.78 2.35 1.01
CA TYR A 77 7.28 3.67 0.65
C TYR A 77 6.12 4.63 0.36
N LEU A 78 5.14 4.21 -0.42
CA LEU A 78 3.96 5.01 -0.73
C LEU A 78 3.14 5.28 0.53
N TRP A 79 3.02 4.32 1.45
CA TRP A 79 2.40 4.54 2.76
C TRP A 79 3.14 5.63 3.55
N LEU A 80 4.47 5.56 3.60
CA LEU A 80 5.28 6.57 4.28
C LEU A 80 5.08 7.96 3.66
N VAL A 81 5.17 8.08 2.33
CA VAL A 81 5.03 9.37 1.64
C VAL A 81 3.62 9.95 1.84
N ASN A 82 2.57 9.13 1.68
CA ASN A 82 1.19 9.57 1.90
C ASN A 82 0.91 9.92 3.37
N SER A 83 1.53 9.22 4.32
CA SER A 83 1.43 9.53 5.75
C SER A 83 2.25 10.77 6.14
N SER A 84 3.36 11.04 5.44
CA SER A 84 4.27 12.15 5.76
C SER A 84 3.76 13.49 5.22
N SER A 85 2.88 13.49 4.23
CA SER A 85 2.11 14.68 3.83
C SER A 85 1.22 15.24 4.97
N ALA A 86 0.99 14.47 6.04
CA ALA A 86 0.36 14.95 7.28
C ALA A 86 1.36 15.51 8.32
N HIS A 87 2.68 15.40 8.08
CA HIS A 87 3.76 15.82 8.99
C HIS A 87 4.73 16.79 8.31
N GLU A 88 4.20 17.86 7.70
CA GLU A 88 4.99 19.04 7.31
C GLU A 88 4.27 20.36 7.66
N GLN A 89 3.53 20.36 8.78
CA GLN A 89 3.05 21.55 9.48
C GLN A 89 3.18 21.37 11.01
N ALA A 90 4.40 21.09 11.50
CA ALA A 90 4.74 21.20 12.92
C ALA A 90 6.27 21.19 13.12
N ALA A 91 6.94 22.28 12.75
CA ALA A 91 8.21 22.70 13.35
C ALA A 91 8.41 24.21 13.12
#